data_AF-A0A752RW86-F1
#
_entry.id   AF-A0A752RW86-F1
#
_cell.length_a   1.000
_cell.length_b   1.000
_cell.length_c   1.000
_cell.angle_alpha   90.00
_cell.angle_beta   90.00
_cell.angle_gamma   90.00
#
_symmetry.space_group_name_H-M   'P 1'
#
loop_
_entity.id
_entity.type
_entity.pdbx_description
1 polymer ?
#
loop_
_entity_poly.entity_id
_entity_poly.type
_entity_poly.pdbx_seq_one_letter_code
_entity_poly.pdbx_strand_id
1 'polypeptide(L)'
;MPLSVGQGYFTSSISAERFNVIKESARPPELSLWEKIKAYFFTTYHAEALECIFKLYHYQELNLTPVQVRGAYIKLRALASQGCKEQFIIESQEHADKLIIKDDNGENILSIEVECHPEDFGLAKEINRLHPKPKNISLGDITRLVFFGDSLSDSMGRMFEKTHHILPSYGQYFGGRFTNGFTWTEFLSSPHFLGKEMLNFAEGGSTSARYSCFNCLGDFVSNTDRQVASYTPSHQDLAIFLLGANDYIIGYDTENPYTHHGYVHVPGAKDPQLDICPQYVFNDFVHPTQEVHHCFATMLESFIAHHYSTE
;
A
#
# COMPACT_ATOMS: atom_id res chain seq x y z
N MET A 1 10.54 -15.16 -22.54
CA MET A 1 9.48 -14.63 -23.42
C MET A 1 9.18 -13.19 -22.96
N PRO A 2 8.45 -12.35 -23.72
CA PRO A 2 8.22 -10.95 -23.36
C PRO A 2 7.29 -10.82 -22.14
N LEU A 3 7.47 -9.79 -21.30
CA LEU A 3 6.54 -9.46 -20.23
C LEU A 3 5.18 -9.10 -20.83
N SER A 4 4.15 -9.90 -20.53
CA SER A 4 2.79 -9.64 -21.00
C SER A 4 2.02 -8.79 -20.00
N VAL A 5 1.50 -7.65 -20.45
CA VAL A 5 0.71 -6.69 -19.67
C VAL A 5 -0.71 -6.57 -20.23
N GLY A 6 -1.69 -6.31 -19.38
CA GLY A 6 -3.11 -6.33 -19.77
C GLY A 6 -3.95 -7.31 -18.98
N GLN A 7 -5.23 -6.99 -18.81
CA GLN A 7 -6.23 -7.85 -18.16
C GLN A 7 -7.21 -8.41 -19.21
N GLY A 8 -7.59 -9.68 -19.09
CA GLY A 8 -8.56 -10.34 -19.98
C GLY A 8 -7.97 -10.89 -21.28
N TYR A 9 -8.72 -10.81 -22.38
CA TYR A 9 -8.39 -11.47 -23.65
C TYR A 9 -7.38 -10.69 -24.54
N PHE A 10 -7.09 -9.43 -24.20
CA PHE A 10 -6.20 -8.57 -24.98
C PHE A 10 -5.01 -8.13 -24.12
N THR A 11 -3.85 -8.71 -24.39
CA THR A 11 -2.59 -8.34 -23.75
C THR A 11 -1.65 -7.66 -24.74
N SER A 12 -0.66 -6.94 -24.21
CA SER A 12 0.46 -6.43 -24.98
C SER A 12 1.75 -6.98 -24.40
N SER A 13 2.69 -7.33 -25.26
CA SER A 13 3.95 -7.95 -24.89
C SER A 13 5.08 -6.92 -24.93
N ILE A 14 5.87 -6.84 -23.87
CA ILE A 14 7.07 -5.99 -23.76
C ILE A 14 8.29 -6.91 -23.82
N SER A 15 9.08 -6.83 -24.89
CA SER A 15 10.23 -7.71 -25.08
C SER A 15 11.45 -7.30 -24.25
N ALA A 16 12.37 -8.24 -24.01
CA ALA A 16 13.62 -7.96 -23.31
C ALA A 16 14.47 -6.90 -24.05
N GLU A 17 14.41 -6.87 -25.39
CA GLU A 17 15.06 -5.80 -26.16
C GLU A 17 14.45 -4.44 -25.85
N ARG A 18 13.13 -4.36 -25.64
CA ARG A 18 12.46 -3.12 -25.25
C ARG A 18 12.89 -2.67 -23.85
N PHE A 19 13.09 -3.58 -22.90
CA PHE A 19 13.70 -3.27 -21.60
C PHE A 19 15.09 -2.67 -21.77
N ASN A 20 15.95 -3.30 -22.58
CA ASN A 20 17.30 -2.80 -22.85
C ASN A 20 17.29 -1.43 -23.52
N VAL A 21 16.41 -1.20 -24.51
CA VAL A 21 16.27 0.11 -25.16
C VAL A 21 15.83 1.18 -24.16
N ILE A 22 14.92 0.86 -23.24
CA ILE A 22 14.47 1.79 -22.21
C ILE A 22 15.63 2.12 -21.27
N LYS A 23 16.34 1.10 -20.77
CA LYS A 23 17.49 1.26 -19.87
C LYS A 23 18.54 2.22 -20.39
N GLU A 24 18.83 2.20 -21.69
CA GLU A 24 19.84 3.05 -22.33
C GLU A 24 19.27 4.42 -22.79
N SER A 25 17.96 4.65 -22.66
CA SER A 25 17.30 5.85 -23.20
C SER A 25 17.27 6.97 -22.18
N ALA A 26 17.75 8.16 -22.56
CA ALA A 26 17.60 9.38 -21.76
C ALA A 26 16.17 9.99 -21.82
N ARG A 27 15.27 9.40 -22.61
CA ARG A 27 13.90 9.92 -22.83
C ARG A 27 12.85 8.86 -22.50
N PRO A 28 11.66 9.29 -22.02
CA PRO A 28 10.54 8.40 -21.80
C PRO A 28 10.18 7.62 -23.07
N PRO A 29 9.79 6.33 -22.94
CA PRO A 29 9.46 5.50 -24.09
C PRO A 29 8.21 6.01 -24.80
N GLU A 30 8.32 6.23 -26.12
CA GLU A 30 7.18 6.56 -26.97
C GLU A 30 6.53 5.29 -27.54
N LEU A 31 5.19 5.31 -27.59
CA LEU A 31 4.41 4.29 -28.28
C LEU A 31 4.52 4.45 -29.80
N SER A 32 4.71 3.33 -30.49
CA SER A 32 4.51 3.24 -31.94
C SER A 32 3.05 3.53 -32.29
N LEU A 33 2.79 3.90 -33.56
CA LEU A 33 1.43 4.13 -34.05
C LEU A 33 0.53 2.91 -33.80
N TRP A 34 1.05 1.70 -33.98
CA TRP A 34 0.31 0.47 -33.73
C TRP A 34 -0.01 0.26 -32.25
N GLU A 35 0.93 0.56 -31.35
CA GLU A 35 0.67 0.50 -29.90
C GLU A 35 -0.32 1.56 -29.45
N LYS A 36 -0.29 2.77 -30.05
CA LYS A 36 -1.30 3.81 -29.83
C LYS A 36 -2.70 3.35 -30.27
N ILE A 37 -2.80 2.73 -31.44
CA ILE A 37 -4.05 2.15 -31.94
C ILE A 37 -4.54 1.05 -30.98
N LYS A 38 -3.65 0.13 -30.56
CA LYS A 38 -4.01 -0.92 -29.60
C LYS A 38 -4.47 -0.35 -28.27
N ALA A 39 -3.78 0.64 -27.71
CA ALA A 39 -4.16 1.29 -26.46
C ALA A 39 -5.51 2.01 -26.56
N TYR A 40 -5.85 2.56 -27.73
CA TYR A 40 -7.14 3.21 -27.96
C TYR A 40 -8.31 2.22 -27.99
N PHE A 41 -8.11 1.05 -28.62
CA PHE A 41 -9.17 0.04 -28.75
C PHE A 41 -9.20 -0.98 -27.61
N PHE A 42 -8.10 -1.15 -26.88
CA PHE A 42 -7.91 -2.19 -25.86
C PHE A 42 -7.21 -1.62 -24.62
N THR A 43 -7.76 -1.91 -23.43
CA THR A 43 -7.15 -1.57 -22.14
C THR A 43 -5.96 -2.48 -21.84
N THR A 44 -4.86 -2.27 -22.58
CA THR A 44 -3.64 -3.10 -22.52
C THR A 44 -2.64 -2.64 -21.47
N TYR A 45 -2.80 -1.42 -20.93
CA TYR A 45 -1.88 -0.81 -19.95
C TYR A 45 -0.42 -0.70 -20.42
N HIS A 46 -0.21 -0.77 -21.73
CA HIS A 46 1.14 -0.85 -22.30
C HIS A 46 1.93 0.44 -22.07
N ALA A 47 1.29 1.60 -22.15
CA ALA A 47 1.95 2.89 -21.93
C ALA A 47 2.43 3.03 -20.48
N GLU A 48 1.56 2.67 -19.54
CA GLU A 48 1.77 2.76 -18.10
C GLU A 48 2.83 1.76 -17.66
N ALA A 49 2.83 0.55 -18.24
CA ALA A 49 3.89 -0.43 -18.00
C ALA A 49 5.25 0.07 -18.49
N LEU A 50 5.33 0.67 -19.68
CA LEU A 50 6.58 1.26 -20.18
C LEU A 50 7.04 2.43 -19.31
N GLU A 51 6.11 3.24 -18.79
CA GLU A 51 6.43 4.32 -17.86
C GLU A 51 7.01 3.77 -16.54
N CYS A 52 6.46 2.67 -16.00
CA CYS A 52 7.02 2.03 -14.82
C CYS A 52 8.44 1.52 -15.08
N ILE A 53 8.66 0.84 -16.21
CA ILE A 53 9.99 0.31 -16.57
C ILE A 53 11.00 1.45 -16.68
N PHE A 54 10.61 2.58 -17.31
CA PHE A 54 11.45 3.77 -17.37
C PHE A 54 11.75 4.33 -15.99
N LYS A 55 10.74 4.50 -15.12
CA LYS A 55 10.95 4.94 -13.73
C LYS A 55 11.89 4.03 -12.95
N LEU A 56 11.81 2.71 -13.16
CA LEU A 56 12.64 1.73 -12.46
C LEU A 56 14.11 1.77 -12.91
N TYR A 57 14.41 1.98 -14.20
CA TYR A 57 15.80 2.10 -14.65
C TYR A 57 16.40 3.47 -14.35
N HIS A 58 15.61 4.53 -14.44
CA HIS A 58 16.09 5.92 -14.34
C HIS A 58 15.76 6.57 -12.99
N TYR A 59 15.47 5.78 -11.95
CA TYR A 59 15.00 6.31 -10.67
C TYR A 59 15.99 7.30 -10.03
N GLN A 60 17.29 7.05 -10.16
CA GLN A 60 18.34 7.94 -9.64
C GLN A 60 18.34 9.28 -10.39
N GLU A 61 18.24 9.25 -11.71
CA GLU A 61 18.23 10.46 -12.56
C GLU A 61 16.96 11.29 -12.36
N LEU A 62 15.85 10.60 -12.07
CA LEU A 62 14.55 11.20 -11.78
C LEU A 62 14.41 11.66 -10.32
N ASN A 63 15.43 11.43 -9.46
CA ASN A 63 15.39 11.69 -8.02
C ASN A 63 14.16 11.08 -7.32
N LEU A 64 13.78 9.85 -7.70
CA LEU A 64 12.65 9.16 -7.08
C LEU A 64 13.03 8.65 -5.69
N THR A 65 12.11 8.78 -4.74
CA THR A 65 12.30 8.21 -3.40
C THR A 65 12.21 6.68 -3.44
N PRO A 66 12.84 5.96 -2.50
CA PRO A 66 12.71 4.51 -2.42
C PRO A 66 11.25 4.00 -2.41
N VAL A 67 10.30 4.74 -1.79
CA VAL A 67 8.87 4.37 -1.89
C VAL A 67 8.36 4.48 -3.31
N GLN A 68 8.69 5.56 -4.03
CA GLN A 68 8.22 5.77 -5.39
C GLN A 68 8.76 4.70 -6.34
N VAL A 69 9.99 4.23 -6.12
CA VAL A 69 10.57 3.12 -6.89
C VAL A 69 9.83 1.82 -6.61
N ARG A 70 9.58 1.49 -5.33
CA ARG A 70 8.76 0.31 -4.95
C ARG A 70 7.34 0.42 -5.50
N GLY A 71 6.73 1.59 -5.46
CA GLY A 71 5.41 1.86 -6.02
C GLY A 71 5.38 1.62 -7.52
N ALA A 72 6.39 2.07 -8.28
CA ALA A 72 6.52 1.78 -9.70
C ALA A 72 6.68 0.28 -9.99
N TYR A 73 7.42 -0.43 -9.15
CA TYR A 73 7.61 -1.88 -9.27
C TYR A 73 6.31 -2.65 -9.02
N ILE A 74 5.61 -2.33 -7.93
CA ILE A 74 4.32 -2.94 -7.57
C ILE A 74 3.27 -2.61 -8.64
N LYS A 75 3.23 -1.37 -9.15
CA LYS A 75 2.40 -0.98 -10.29
C LYS A 75 2.67 -1.88 -11.49
N LEU A 76 3.92 -2.02 -11.90
CA LEU A 76 4.28 -2.84 -13.05
C LEU A 76 3.84 -4.31 -12.88
N ARG A 77 3.99 -4.86 -11.66
CA ARG A 77 3.50 -6.20 -11.32
C ARG A 77 1.97 -6.31 -11.40
N ALA A 78 1.23 -5.29 -10.97
CA ALA A 78 -0.23 -5.26 -11.04
C ALA A 78 -0.74 -5.19 -12.50
N LEU A 79 -0.02 -4.46 -13.36
CA LEU A 79 -0.31 -4.37 -14.79
C LEU A 79 0.04 -5.64 -15.57
N ALA A 80 0.89 -6.50 -15.01
CA ALA A 80 1.25 -7.78 -15.62
C ALA A 80 0.05 -8.72 -15.69
N SER A 81 -0.07 -9.43 -16.82
CA SER A 81 -1.04 -10.50 -16.99
C SER A 81 -0.84 -11.59 -15.93
N GLN A 82 -1.91 -12.30 -15.57
CA GLN A 82 -1.91 -13.18 -14.39
C GLN A 82 -0.75 -14.19 -14.36
N GLY A 83 -0.37 -14.76 -15.51
CA GLY A 83 0.74 -15.71 -15.61
C GLY A 83 2.15 -15.09 -15.48
N CYS A 84 2.29 -13.77 -15.61
CA CYS A 84 3.56 -13.08 -15.50
C CYS A 84 3.82 -12.52 -14.09
N LYS A 85 2.85 -12.56 -13.17
CA LYS A 85 3.03 -12.02 -11.80
C LYS A 85 4.10 -12.75 -10.99
N GLU A 86 4.36 -14.00 -11.31
CA GLU A 86 5.41 -14.84 -10.69
C GLU A 86 6.83 -14.46 -11.14
N GLN A 87 6.95 -13.70 -12.24
CA GLN A 87 8.24 -13.18 -12.70
C GLN A 87 8.79 -12.07 -11.79
N PHE A 88 7.95 -11.49 -10.93
CA PHE A 88 8.29 -10.40 -10.02
C PHE A 88 8.68 -10.97 -8.64
N ILE A 89 9.93 -10.74 -8.24
CA ILE A 89 10.50 -11.19 -6.98
C ILE A 89 11.04 -9.99 -6.20
N ILE A 90 10.67 -9.91 -4.92
CA ILE A 90 11.24 -8.96 -3.96
C ILE A 90 12.08 -9.77 -2.97
N GLU A 91 13.39 -9.52 -2.96
CA GLU A 91 14.30 -10.08 -1.96
C GLU A 91 14.64 -8.98 -0.94
N SER A 92 14.02 -9.04 0.23
CA SER A 92 14.27 -8.07 1.30
C SER A 92 15.55 -8.41 2.06
N GLN A 93 16.45 -7.44 2.20
CA GLN A 93 17.64 -7.48 3.04
C GLN A 93 17.53 -6.44 4.16
N GLU A 94 18.49 -6.44 5.09
CA GLU A 94 18.44 -5.63 6.32
C GLU A 94 18.33 -4.11 6.07
N HIS A 95 18.87 -3.61 4.95
CA HIS A 95 18.88 -2.17 4.63
C HIS A 95 18.42 -1.85 3.19
N ALA A 96 18.14 -2.85 2.37
CA ALA A 96 17.75 -2.68 0.98
C ALA A 96 16.86 -3.83 0.52
N ASP A 97 15.92 -3.55 -0.39
CA ASP A 97 15.23 -4.60 -1.12
C ASP A 97 15.77 -4.65 -2.54
N LYS A 98 15.98 -5.88 -3.00
CA LYS A 98 16.30 -6.15 -4.38
C LYS A 98 15.01 -6.47 -5.12
N LEU A 99 14.65 -5.58 -6.04
CA LEU A 99 13.47 -5.69 -6.89
C LEU A 99 13.89 -6.35 -8.20
N ILE A 100 13.40 -7.56 -8.44
CA ILE A 100 13.82 -8.41 -9.55
C ILE A 100 12.63 -8.71 -10.46
N ILE A 101 12.84 -8.66 -11.77
CA ILE A 101 11.93 -9.22 -12.76
C ILE A 101 12.73 -10.23 -13.57
N LYS A 102 12.22 -11.47 -13.66
CA LYS A 102 12.84 -12.56 -14.43
C LYS A 102 12.11 -12.79 -15.74
N ASP A 103 12.84 -13.26 -16.75
CA ASP A 103 12.21 -13.89 -17.90
C ASP A 103 11.81 -15.35 -17.59
N ASP A 104 11.16 -16.01 -18.54
CA ASP A 104 10.73 -17.41 -18.36
C ASP A 104 11.89 -18.42 -18.34
N ASN A 105 13.12 -18.01 -18.68
CA ASN A 105 14.32 -18.83 -18.51
C ASN A 105 14.91 -18.67 -17.10
N GLY A 106 14.35 -17.77 -16.28
CA GLY A 106 14.84 -17.44 -14.95
C GLY A 106 15.95 -16.40 -14.94
N GLU A 107 16.27 -15.79 -16.09
CA GLU A 107 17.29 -14.74 -16.21
C GLU A 107 16.73 -13.38 -15.79
N ASN A 108 17.54 -12.58 -15.12
CA ASN A 108 17.11 -11.28 -14.61
C ASN A 108 17.04 -10.26 -15.75
N ILE A 109 15.83 -9.83 -16.13
CA ILE A 109 15.62 -8.73 -17.08
C ILE A 109 15.69 -7.37 -16.38
N LEU A 110 15.28 -7.30 -15.11
CA LEU A 110 15.44 -6.14 -14.26
C LEU A 110 15.92 -6.59 -12.89
N SER A 111 16.92 -5.90 -12.34
CA SER A 111 17.44 -6.12 -11.00
C SER A 111 17.93 -4.78 -10.49
N ILE A 112 17.17 -4.16 -9.60
CA ILE A 112 17.55 -2.90 -8.96
C ILE A 112 17.56 -3.09 -7.45
N GLU A 113 18.53 -2.47 -6.80
CA GLU A 113 18.58 -2.38 -5.34
C GLU A 113 18.06 -1.02 -4.92
N VAL A 114 17.10 -1.04 -4.03
CA VAL A 114 16.43 0.15 -3.53
C VAL A 114 16.55 0.11 -2.02
N GLU A 115 17.05 1.19 -1.42
CA GLU A 115 17.07 1.32 0.04
C GLU A 115 15.69 0.97 0.60
N CYS A 116 15.66 0.19 1.67
CA CYS A 116 14.47 0.16 2.49
C CYS A 116 14.36 1.55 3.13
N HIS A 117 13.19 2.18 3.09
CA HIS A 117 13.04 3.50 3.70
C HIS A 117 13.52 3.47 5.17
N PRO A 118 14.00 4.61 5.67
CA PRO A 118 15.19 4.79 6.46
C PRO A 118 14.86 4.52 7.93
N GLU A 119 15.21 3.35 8.44
CA GLU A 119 14.79 2.86 9.76
C GLU A 119 13.26 2.80 9.91
N ASP A 120 12.73 1.61 10.14
CA ASP A 120 11.32 1.45 10.50
C ASP A 120 10.94 2.48 11.58
N PHE A 121 9.84 3.20 11.34
CA PHE A 121 9.33 4.23 12.25
C PHE A 121 10.23 5.46 12.47
N GLY A 122 10.99 5.91 11.47
CA GLY A 122 11.81 7.14 11.56
C GLY A 122 11.11 8.37 12.17
N LEU A 123 9.82 8.60 11.84
CA LEU A 123 9.00 9.65 12.48
C LEU A 123 8.89 9.45 14.00
N ALA A 124 8.54 8.24 14.44
CA ALA A 124 8.41 7.93 15.86
C ALA A 124 9.76 8.01 16.58
N LYS A 125 10.85 7.59 15.92
CA LYS A 125 12.21 7.71 16.45
C LYS A 125 12.57 9.17 16.70
N GLU A 126 12.32 10.05 15.75
CA GLU A 126 12.62 11.48 15.89
C GLU A 126 11.74 12.15 16.96
N ILE A 127 10.44 11.86 16.99
CA ILE A 127 9.55 12.41 18.01
C ILE A 127 9.95 11.91 19.40
N ASN A 128 10.24 10.62 19.57
CA ASN A 128 10.71 10.08 20.85
C ASN A 128 12.10 10.61 21.25
N ARG A 129 12.93 11.00 20.30
CA ARG A 129 14.21 11.69 20.55
C ARG A 129 13.99 13.10 21.11
N LEU A 130 13.04 13.85 20.55
CA LEU A 130 12.68 15.20 20.96
C LEU A 130 11.84 15.23 22.24
N HIS A 131 11.00 14.22 22.43
CA HIS A 131 10.05 14.08 23.54
C HIS A 131 10.15 12.66 24.14
N PRO A 132 11.18 12.40 24.97
CA PRO A 132 11.40 11.09 25.55
C PRO A 132 10.22 10.65 26.44
N LYS A 133 9.68 9.46 26.16
CA LYS A 133 8.67 8.80 26.97
C LYS A 133 9.32 7.90 28.03
N PRO A 134 8.67 7.65 29.18
CA PRO A 134 9.13 6.65 30.14
C PRO A 134 9.21 5.27 29.46
N LYS A 135 10.34 4.57 29.64
CA LYS A 135 10.57 3.25 29.02
C LYS A 135 9.86 2.15 29.80
N ASN A 136 9.34 1.16 29.07
CA ASN A 136 8.73 -0.09 29.54
C ASN A 136 7.45 0.08 30.36
N ILE A 137 6.32 0.15 29.63
CA ILE A 137 4.99 0.00 30.21
C ILE A 137 4.68 -1.49 30.28
N SER A 138 4.73 -2.08 31.48
CA SER A 138 4.29 -3.47 31.68
C SER A 138 2.77 -3.52 31.56
N LEU A 139 2.24 -4.27 30.59
CA LEU A 139 0.80 -4.47 30.40
C LEU A 139 0.31 -5.81 30.98
N GLY A 140 0.96 -6.28 32.05
CA GLY A 140 0.69 -7.60 32.63
C GLY A 140 0.82 -8.73 31.61
N ASP A 141 -0.22 -9.57 31.54
CA ASP A 141 -0.28 -10.74 30.65
C ASP A 141 -0.56 -10.37 29.17
N ILE A 142 -0.75 -9.08 28.84
CA ILE A 142 -1.02 -8.64 27.47
C ILE A 142 0.27 -8.70 26.64
N THR A 143 0.34 -9.65 25.72
CA THR A 143 1.47 -9.85 24.81
C THR A 143 1.13 -9.54 23.35
N ARG A 144 -0.16 -9.55 22.99
CA ARG A 144 -0.63 -9.34 21.61
C ARG A 144 -1.68 -8.24 21.53
N LEU A 145 -1.56 -7.38 20.53
CA LEU A 145 -2.56 -6.39 20.14
C LEU A 145 -3.32 -6.93 18.94
N VAL A 146 -4.64 -6.97 19.04
CA VAL A 146 -5.51 -7.50 17.98
C VAL A 146 -6.35 -6.37 17.42
N PHE A 147 -6.23 -6.08 16.13
CA PHE A 147 -6.90 -4.94 15.50
C PHE A 147 -8.01 -5.40 14.57
N PHE A 148 -9.18 -4.78 14.74
CA PHE A 148 -10.33 -4.89 13.86
C PHE A 148 -10.71 -3.49 13.39
N GLY A 149 -11.03 -3.34 12.11
CA GLY A 149 -11.34 -2.02 11.61
C GLY A 149 -11.46 -1.88 10.11
N ASP A 150 -11.38 -0.64 9.67
CA ASP A 150 -11.48 -0.22 8.28
C ASP A 150 -10.14 0.22 7.68
N SER A 151 -10.20 1.07 6.65
CA SER A 151 -9.06 1.64 5.92
C SER A 151 -8.00 2.25 6.82
N LEU A 152 -8.38 2.96 7.90
CA LEU A 152 -7.41 3.62 8.78
C LEU A 152 -6.57 2.63 9.59
N SER A 153 -7.09 1.41 9.75
CA SER A 153 -6.46 0.35 10.53
C SER A 153 -5.84 -0.73 9.65
N ASP A 154 -6.05 -0.72 8.33
CA ASP A 154 -5.55 -1.74 7.38
C ASP A 154 -4.04 -1.58 7.12
N SER A 155 -3.23 -2.01 8.09
CA SER A 155 -1.77 -1.94 8.01
C SER A 155 -1.15 -3.03 7.15
N MET A 156 -1.87 -4.14 6.97
CA MET A 156 -1.41 -5.30 6.20
C MET A 156 -1.81 -5.20 4.72
N GLY A 157 -2.47 -4.12 4.31
CA GLY A 157 -2.92 -3.93 2.94
C GLY A 157 -3.89 -5.02 2.50
N ARG A 158 -4.79 -5.48 3.38
CA ARG A 158 -5.74 -6.57 3.06
C ARG A 158 -6.66 -6.17 1.91
N MET A 159 -7.14 -4.93 1.89
CA MET A 159 -7.91 -4.42 0.74
C MET A 159 -7.05 -4.33 -0.52
N PHE A 160 -5.78 -3.96 -0.37
CA PHE A 160 -4.81 -3.93 -1.46
C PHE A 160 -4.61 -5.31 -2.10
N GLU A 161 -4.36 -6.34 -1.30
CA GLU A 161 -4.23 -7.71 -1.78
C GLU A 161 -5.54 -8.22 -2.40
N LYS A 162 -6.67 -7.97 -1.72
CA LYS A 162 -8.01 -8.42 -2.16
C LYS A 162 -8.42 -7.82 -3.50
N THR A 163 -8.00 -6.59 -3.78
CA THR A 163 -8.28 -5.90 -5.04
C THR A 163 -7.19 -6.09 -6.09
N HIS A 164 -6.28 -7.05 -5.87
CA HIS A 164 -5.14 -7.30 -6.76
C HIS A 164 -4.32 -6.03 -7.04
N HIS A 165 -4.06 -5.26 -5.99
CA HIS A 165 -3.24 -4.04 -5.97
C HIS A 165 -3.87 -2.83 -6.70
N ILE A 166 -5.19 -2.84 -6.88
CA ILE A 166 -5.93 -1.72 -7.50
C ILE A 166 -6.31 -0.65 -6.46
N LEU A 167 -6.61 -1.06 -5.22
CA LEU A 167 -7.09 -0.18 -4.16
C LEU A 167 -6.39 -0.46 -2.82
N PRO A 168 -5.71 0.51 -2.19
CA PRO A 168 -5.56 1.90 -2.65
C PRO A 168 -4.60 2.09 -3.83
N SER A 169 -4.70 3.23 -4.51
CA SER A 169 -3.76 3.62 -5.57
C SER A 169 -2.32 3.74 -5.04
N TYR A 170 -1.40 2.92 -5.54
CA TYR A 170 0.01 2.87 -5.12
C TYR A 170 0.77 4.21 -5.32
N GLY A 171 0.26 5.15 -6.13
CA GLY A 171 0.86 6.46 -6.34
C GLY A 171 0.52 7.48 -5.25
N GLN A 172 -0.57 7.26 -4.52
CA GLN A 172 -1.04 8.13 -3.43
C GLN A 172 -0.84 7.52 -2.05
N TYR A 173 -0.58 6.23 -1.99
CA TYR A 173 -0.71 5.43 -0.78
C TYR A 173 0.51 4.53 -0.56
N PHE A 174 1.00 4.52 0.69
CA PHE A 174 2.26 3.88 1.06
C PHE A 174 2.09 2.36 1.22
N GLY A 175 2.62 1.59 0.27
CA GLY A 175 2.72 0.14 0.37
C GLY A 175 1.39 -0.56 0.60
N GLY A 176 0.30 -0.06 0.00
CA GLY A 176 -1.05 -0.63 0.14
C GLY A 176 -1.85 -0.16 1.35
N ARG A 177 -1.29 0.73 2.19
CA ARG A 177 -2.00 1.36 3.33
C ARG A 177 -2.81 2.56 2.87
N PHE A 178 -3.90 2.86 3.56
CA PHE A 178 -4.66 4.10 3.32
C PHE A 178 -4.06 5.32 4.03
N THR A 179 -2.74 5.49 3.91
CA THR A 179 -1.99 6.67 4.38
C THR A 179 -0.69 6.82 3.58
N ASN A 180 0.08 7.89 3.81
CA ASN A 180 1.35 8.15 3.13
C ASN A 180 2.57 7.55 3.86
N GLY A 181 2.36 6.81 4.95
CA GLY A 181 3.42 6.12 5.70
C GLY A 181 2.87 4.98 6.54
N PHE A 182 3.26 4.90 7.82
CA PHE A 182 2.76 3.89 8.74
C PHE A 182 1.38 4.25 9.30
N THR A 183 0.55 3.23 9.50
CA THR A 183 -0.75 3.36 10.18
C THR A 183 -0.58 3.46 11.69
N TRP A 184 -1.66 3.83 12.38
CA TRP A 184 -1.67 3.94 13.84
C TRP A 184 -1.46 2.57 14.52
N THR A 185 -1.94 1.48 13.92
CA THR A 185 -1.76 0.11 14.44
C THR A 185 -0.30 -0.31 14.44
N GLU A 186 0.45 0.09 13.41
CA GLU A 186 1.88 -0.16 13.30
C GLU A 186 2.66 0.67 14.31
N PHE A 187 2.37 1.98 14.40
CA PHE A 187 2.99 2.83 15.41
C PHE A 187 2.75 2.26 16.81
N LEU A 188 1.51 1.96 17.17
CA LEU A 188 1.14 1.48 18.50
C LEU A 188 1.84 0.16 18.88
N SER A 189 2.00 -0.75 17.91
CA SER A 189 2.64 -2.06 18.12
C SER A 189 4.17 -1.99 18.07
N SER A 190 4.73 -0.92 17.50
CA SER A 190 6.16 -0.78 17.27
C SER A 190 6.99 -0.78 18.56
N PRO A 191 8.30 -1.10 18.50
CA PRO A 191 9.21 -1.00 19.64
C PRO A 191 9.35 0.42 20.23
N HIS A 192 8.94 1.43 19.46
CA HIS A 192 8.94 2.83 19.87
C HIS A 192 7.70 3.23 20.68
N PHE A 193 6.73 2.32 20.82
CA PHE A 193 5.50 2.45 21.61
C PHE A 193 5.36 1.24 22.56
N LEU A 194 4.31 0.41 22.40
CA LEU A 194 4.02 -0.70 23.31
C LEU A 194 4.90 -1.94 23.07
N GLY A 195 5.49 -2.09 21.86
CA GLY A 195 6.37 -3.20 21.52
C GLY A 195 5.70 -4.58 21.67
N LYS A 196 4.51 -4.76 21.10
CA LYS A 196 3.68 -5.96 21.22
C LYS A 196 3.46 -6.63 19.87
N GLU A 197 3.22 -7.94 19.88
CA GLU A 197 2.87 -8.67 18.66
C GLU A 197 1.57 -8.12 18.09
N MET A 198 1.54 -7.85 16.78
CA MET A 198 0.37 -7.31 16.09
C MET A 198 -0.36 -8.41 15.32
N LEU A 199 -1.65 -8.59 15.59
CA LEU A 199 -2.58 -9.37 14.78
C LEU A 199 -3.61 -8.43 14.16
N ASN A 200 -3.54 -8.17 12.86
CA ASN A 200 -4.41 -7.22 12.20
C ASN A 200 -5.40 -7.88 11.23
N PHE A 201 -6.69 -7.72 11.53
CA PHE A 201 -7.81 -8.20 10.74
C PHE A 201 -8.57 -7.08 10.02
N ALA A 202 -8.20 -5.82 10.25
CA ALA A 202 -8.81 -4.65 9.62
C ALA A 202 -8.64 -4.69 8.10
N GLU A 203 -9.69 -4.34 7.38
CA GLU A 203 -9.71 -4.32 5.91
C GLU A 203 -10.32 -2.99 5.46
N GLY A 204 -9.68 -2.35 4.47
CA GLY A 204 -10.22 -1.15 3.83
C GLY A 204 -11.71 -1.24 3.50
N GLY A 205 -12.44 -0.15 3.68
CA GLY A 205 -13.87 -0.08 3.38
C GLY A 205 -14.80 -0.96 4.25
N SER A 206 -14.27 -1.69 5.25
CA SER A 206 -15.09 -2.56 6.10
C SER A 206 -16.15 -1.77 6.88
N THR A 207 -17.38 -2.29 6.92
CA THR A 207 -18.49 -1.72 7.69
C THR A 207 -18.61 -2.35 9.07
N SER A 208 -19.26 -1.65 10.01
CA SER A 208 -19.43 -2.15 11.39
C SER A 208 -20.36 -3.37 11.47
N ALA A 209 -21.33 -3.49 10.55
CA ALA A 209 -22.22 -4.64 10.42
C ALA A 209 -22.42 -5.03 8.95
N ARG A 210 -23.10 -6.16 8.72
CA ARG A 210 -23.40 -6.63 7.37
C ARG A 210 -24.56 -5.84 6.75
N TYR A 211 -24.26 -4.91 5.85
CA TYR A 211 -25.25 -4.19 5.06
C TYR A 211 -25.24 -4.61 3.59
N SER A 212 -26.40 -4.56 2.94
CA SER A 212 -26.55 -4.69 1.48
C SER A 212 -26.78 -3.30 0.88
N CYS A 213 -25.78 -2.40 0.94
CA CYS A 213 -25.94 -1.02 0.47
C CYS A 213 -25.36 -0.75 -0.94
N PHE A 214 -24.65 -1.71 -1.55
CA PHE A 214 -24.09 -1.58 -2.91
C PHE A 214 -24.67 -2.61 -3.89
N ASN A 215 -25.61 -2.17 -4.74
CA ASN A 215 -25.92 -2.83 -6.02
C ASN A 215 -24.75 -2.45 -6.97
N CYS A 216 -23.57 -3.07 -7.01
CA CYS A 216 -23.28 -4.44 -7.46
C CYS A 216 -21.98 -5.00 -6.82
N LEU A 217 -21.46 -4.34 -5.78
CA LEU A 217 -20.15 -4.58 -5.14
C LEU A 217 -20.23 -5.17 -3.72
N GLY A 218 -21.44 -5.43 -3.22
CA GLY A 218 -21.69 -5.84 -1.82
C GLY A 218 -21.00 -7.12 -1.34
N ASP A 219 -20.47 -7.95 -2.24
CA ASP A 219 -19.72 -9.16 -1.85
C ASP A 219 -18.23 -8.89 -1.56
N PHE A 220 -17.68 -7.77 -2.01
CA PHE A 220 -16.25 -7.43 -1.85
C PHE A 220 -15.94 -6.66 -0.58
N VAL A 221 -16.93 -6.11 0.11
CA VAL A 221 -16.71 -5.32 1.32
C VAL A 221 -16.72 -6.25 2.54
N SER A 222 -15.62 -6.27 3.30
CA SER A 222 -15.60 -6.96 4.60
C SER A 222 -16.50 -6.25 5.62
N ASN A 223 -16.74 -6.91 6.75
CA ASN A 223 -17.43 -6.32 7.89
C ASN A 223 -16.84 -6.90 9.17
N THR A 224 -17.16 -6.28 10.30
CA THR A 224 -16.67 -6.74 11.62
C THR A 224 -16.95 -8.23 11.86
N ASP A 225 -18.15 -8.72 11.51
CA ASP A 225 -18.51 -10.12 11.72
C ASP A 225 -17.57 -11.09 10.98
N ARG A 226 -17.22 -10.76 9.72
CA ARG A 226 -16.25 -11.53 8.92
C ARG A 226 -14.85 -11.49 9.52
N GLN A 227 -14.41 -10.34 9.99
CA GLN A 227 -13.08 -10.20 10.60
C GLN A 227 -12.99 -11.02 11.90
N VAL A 228 -13.97 -10.86 12.78
CA VAL A 228 -14.05 -11.58 14.07
C VAL A 228 -14.22 -13.09 13.87
N ALA A 229 -14.95 -13.53 12.85
CA ALA A 229 -15.11 -14.97 12.57
C ALA A 229 -13.78 -15.67 12.21
N SER A 230 -12.79 -14.92 11.72
CA SER A 230 -11.46 -15.45 11.40
C SER A 230 -10.46 -15.39 12.57
N TYR A 231 -10.87 -14.83 13.71
CA TYR A 231 -10.04 -14.61 14.87
C TYR A 231 -10.24 -15.69 15.94
N THR A 232 -9.14 -16.15 16.54
CA THR A 232 -9.14 -17.09 17.67
C THR A 232 -8.63 -16.37 18.94
N PRO A 233 -9.49 -16.10 19.94
CA PRO A 233 -9.11 -15.36 21.14
C PRO A 233 -8.11 -16.08 22.04
N SER A 234 -7.24 -15.30 22.69
CA SER A 234 -6.37 -15.70 23.81
C SER A 234 -6.56 -14.73 24.99
N HIS A 235 -6.25 -15.20 26.21
CA HIS A 235 -6.27 -14.34 27.39
C HIS A 235 -5.21 -13.23 27.38
N GLN A 236 -4.21 -13.33 26.49
CA GLN A 236 -3.11 -12.37 26.34
C GLN A 236 -3.42 -11.26 25.32
N ASP A 237 -4.64 -11.22 24.79
CA ASP A 237 -5.02 -10.33 23.70
C ASP A 237 -5.68 -9.07 24.21
N LEU A 238 -5.17 -7.91 23.78
CA LEU A 238 -5.91 -6.66 23.81
C LEU A 238 -6.53 -6.41 22.44
N ALA A 239 -7.83 -6.69 22.32
CA ALA A 239 -8.58 -6.44 21.09
C ALA A 239 -9.05 -4.98 21.00
N ILE A 240 -8.73 -4.30 19.90
CA ILE A 240 -9.04 -2.91 19.64
C ILE A 240 -9.85 -2.82 18.35
N PHE A 241 -11.00 -2.15 18.42
CA PHE A 241 -11.94 -1.99 17.32
C PHE A 241 -12.03 -0.51 16.93
N LEU A 242 -11.79 -0.20 15.65
CA LEU A 242 -12.08 1.11 15.06
C LEU A 242 -13.04 0.91 13.90
N LEU A 243 -14.32 1.20 14.14
CA LEU A 243 -15.43 0.85 13.25
C LEU A 243 -16.40 2.01 13.08
N GLY A 244 -17.30 1.91 12.10
CA GLY A 244 -18.48 2.78 11.99
C GLY A 244 -18.34 3.90 10.96
N ALA A 245 -17.12 4.32 10.60
CA ALA A 245 -16.94 5.44 9.68
C ALA A 245 -17.59 5.18 8.32
N ASN A 246 -17.42 3.98 7.76
CA ASN A 246 -17.99 3.58 6.48
C ASN A 246 -19.52 3.41 6.51
N ASP A 247 -20.10 3.20 7.68
CA ASP A 247 -21.54 2.98 7.85
C ASP A 247 -22.36 4.26 7.63
N TYR A 248 -21.71 5.42 7.77
CA TYR A 248 -22.29 6.73 7.49
C TYR A 248 -22.02 7.21 6.05
N ILE A 249 -21.21 6.47 5.29
CA ILE A 249 -20.87 6.81 3.91
C ILE A 249 -21.98 6.28 2.99
N ILE A 250 -23.01 7.10 2.76
CA ILE A 250 -24.09 6.83 1.80
C ILE A 250 -23.92 7.76 0.59
N GLY A 251 -23.77 7.19 -0.61
CA GLY A 251 -23.77 7.96 -1.86
C GLY A 251 -22.40 8.53 -2.27
N TYR A 252 -21.32 7.74 -2.16
CA TYR A 252 -20.04 8.11 -2.76
C TYR A 252 -20.22 8.32 -4.26
N ASP A 253 -19.81 9.49 -4.77
CA ASP A 253 -19.65 9.67 -6.21
C ASP A 253 -18.43 8.85 -6.65
N THR A 254 -18.74 7.70 -7.26
CA THR A 254 -17.75 6.79 -7.87
C THR A 254 -17.54 7.11 -9.35
N GLU A 255 -18.36 8.00 -9.92
CA GLU A 255 -18.32 8.38 -11.34
C GLU A 255 -17.40 9.61 -11.55
N ASN A 256 -17.38 10.55 -10.60
CA ASN A 256 -16.47 11.69 -10.60
C ASN A 256 -15.47 11.56 -9.44
N PRO A 257 -14.26 10.99 -9.67
CA PRO A 257 -13.23 10.99 -8.65
C PRO A 257 -12.92 12.45 -8.22
N TYR A 258 -13.14 12.73 -6.94
CA TYR A 258 -13.09 14.09 -6.37
C TYR A 258 -11.70 14.75 -6.42
N THR A 259 -10.65 13.94 -6.58
CA THR A 259 -9.35 14.40 -7.05
C THR A 259 -9.22 13.89 -8.48
N HIS A 260 -8.65 14.67 -9.40
CA HIS A 260 -8.35 14.21 -10.77
C HIS A 260 -7.52 12.91 -10.85
N HIS A 261 -7.07 12.37 -9.69
CA HIS A 261 -6.26 11.17 -9.52
C HIS A 261 -6.82 10.09 -8.56
N GLY A 262 -7.93 10.32 -7.85
CA GLY A 262 -8.80 9.34 -7.16
C GLY A 262 -8.23 8.41 -6.08
N TYR A 263 -9.14 7.84 -5.27
CA TYR A 263 -8.90 6.73 -4.30
C TYR A 263 -8.55 5.41 -5.00
N VAL A 264 -9.12 5.22 -6.20
CA VAL A 264 -8.96 4.06 -7.06
C VAL A 264 -7.98 4.42 -8.16
N HIS A 265 -7.02 3.53 -8.44
CA HIS A 265 -6.18 3.70 -9.61
C HIS A 265 -7.04 3.60 -10.89
N VAL A 266 -7.06 4.67 -11.69
CA VAL A 266 -7.73 4.69 -13.00
C VAL A 266 -6.71 4.31 -14.08
N PRO A 267 -6.94 3.21 -14.84
CA PRO A 267 -6.17 2.86 -16.03
C PRO A 267 -5.92 4.08 -16.95
N GLY A 268 -4.67 4.38 -17.30
CA GLY A 268 -4.31 5.47 -18.21
C GLY A 268 -4.18 6.86 -17.58
N ALA A 269 -4.55 7.05 -16.30
CA ALA A 269 -4.33 8.31 -15.61
C ALA A 269 -2.88 8.43 -15.11
N LYS A 270 -2.31 9.64 -15.17
CA LYS A 270 -1.01 9.92 -14.56
C LYS A 270 -1.16 9.83 -13.04
N ASP A 271 -0.43 8.93 -12.39
CA ASP A 271 -0.44 8.84 -10.93
C ASP A 271 0.28 10.06 -10.32
N PRO A 272 -0.22 10.59 -9.18
CA PRO A 272 0.49 11.63 -8.45
C PRO A 272 1.76 11.05 -7.82
N GLN A 273 2.69 11.92 -7.45
CA GLN A 273 3.87 11.53 -6.69
C GLN A 273 3.50 11.36 -5.21
N LEU A 274 3.84 10.21 -4.63
CA LEU A 274 3.68 9.98 -3.20
C LEU A 274 4.61 10.92 -2.42
N ASP A 275 4.00 11.72 -1.55
CA ASP A 275 4.67 12.59 -0.58
C ASP A 275 4.47 12.04 0.82
N ILE A 276 5.57 11.58 1.43
CA ILE A 276 5.57 10.96 2.76
C ILE A 276 5.80 11.99 3.88
N CYS A 277 6.05 13.26 3.55
CA CYS A 277 6.26 14.35 4.51
C CYS A 277 5.58 15.66 4.04
N PRO A 278 4.27 15.63 3.75
CA PRO A 278 3.56 16.80 3.24
C PRO A 278 3.28 17.85 4.33
N GLN A 279 2.96 19.07 3.91
CA GLN A 279 2.48 20.13 4.80
C GLN A 279 0.98 20.06 5.13
N TYR A 280 0.28 19.03 4.64
CA TYR A 280 -1.14 18.78 4.84
C TYR A 280 -1.36 17.55 5.72
N VAL A 281 -2.51 17.47 6.39
CA VAL A 281 -2.83 16.39 7.34
C VAL A 281 -3.68 15.26 6.75
N PHE A 282 -4.12 15.38 5.50
CA PHE A 282 -4.82 14.32 4.76
C PHE A 282 -4.29 14.14 3.34
N ASN A 283 -4.19 12.87 2.90
CA ASN A 283 -3.83 12.49 1.54
C ASN A 283 -4.98 12.72 0.55
N ASP A 284 -6.20 12.51 1.03
CA ASP A 284 -7.44 12.81 0.31
C ASP A 284 -8.43 13.49 1.26
N PHE A 285 -9.74 13.41 1.02
CA PHE A 285 -10.71 14.05 1.90
C PHE A 285 -11.00 13.28 3.19
N VAL A 286 -10.51 12.05 3.35
CA VAL A 286 -10.88 11.17 4.49
C VAL A 286 -9.69 10.43 5.12
N HIS A 287 -8.60 10.19 4.38
CA HIS A 287 -7.44 9.42 4.81
C HIS A 287 -6.30 10.33 5.25
N PRO A 288 -5.91 10.28 6.53
CA PRO A 288 -4.93 11.19 7.09
C PRO A 288 -3.49 10.74 6.81
N THR A 289 -2.54 11.63 7.03
CA THR A 289 -1.11 11.31 6.91
C THR A 289 -0.60 10.50 8.10
N GLN A 290 0.60 9.94 7.97
CA GLN A 290 1.24 9.16 9.03
C GLN A 290 1.46 9.97 10.32
N GLU A 291 1.60 11.30 10.23
CA GLU A 291 1.72 12.18 11.40
C GLU A 291 0.45 12.15 12.26
N VAL A 292 -0.73 12.14 11.63
CA VAL A 292 -2.00 12.00 12.34
C VAL A 292 -2.14 10.60 12.92
N HIS A 293 -1.73 9.56 12.18
CA HIS A 293 -1.69 8.19 12.69
C HIS A 293 -0.76 8.06 13.91
N HIS A 294 0.39 8.72 13.90
CA HIS A 294 1.32 8.77 15.02
C HIS A 294 0.69 9.47 16.24
N CYS A 295 0.01 10.61 16.03
CA CYS A 295 -0.73 11.29 17.10
C CYS A 295 -1.80 10.40 17.70
N PHE A 296 -2.57 9.70 16.86
CA PHE A 296 -3.60 8.77 17.31
C PHE A 296 -3.01 7.60 18.11
N ALA A 297 -1.92 7.00 17.63
CA ALA A 297 -1.19 5.96 18.35
C ALA A 297 -0.67 6.46 19.71
N THR A 298 -0.19 7.71 19.78
CA THR A 298 0.30 8.32 21.03
C THR A 298 -0.82 8.50 22.06
N MET A 299 -2.01 8.92 21.62
CA MET A 299 -3.17 9.02 22.49
C MET A 299 -3.62 7.65 23.00
N LEU A 300 -3.66 6.65 22.11
CA LEU A 300 -4.04 5.28 22.48
C LEU A 300 -3.02 4.61 23.39
N GLU A 301 -1.73 4.77 23.15
CA GLU A 301 -0.67 4.27 24.04
C GLU A 301 -0.85 4.85 25.44
N SER A 302 -1.07 6.17 25.55
CA SER A 302 -1.29 6.84 26.84
C SER A 302 -2.52 6.29 27.56
N PHE A 303 -3.61 6.06 26.82
CA PHE A 303 -4.83 5.46 27.36
C PHE A 303 -4.60 4.02 27.83
N ILE A 304 -3.96 3.19 27.01
CA ILE A 304 -3.70 1.78 27.31
C ILE A 304 -2.78 1.68 28.53
N ALA A 305 -1.71 2.48 28.56
CA ALA A 305 -0.81 2.55 29.70
C ALA A 305 -1.55 2.93 30.98
N HIS A 306 -2.41 3.94 30.93
CA HIS A 306 -3.13 4.38 32.13
C HIS A 306 -4.10 3.32 32.69
N HIS A 307 -4.70 2.49 31.84
CA HIS A 307 -5.75 1.55 32.24
C HIS A 307 -5.30 0.11 32.42
N TYR A 308 -4.21 -0.29 31.76
CA TYR A 308 -3.74 -1.67 31.71
C TYR A 308 -2.28 -1.81 32.17
N SER A 309 -1.60 -0.72 32.55
CA SER A 309 -0.29 -0.89 33.17
C SER A 309 -0.43 -1.60 34.50
N THR A 310 0.49 -2.53 34.73
CA THR A 310 0.69 -3.16 36.03
C THR A 310 1.92 -2.50 36.64
N GLU A 311 1.72 -1.36 37.30
CA GLU A 311 2.65 -0.87 38.34
C GLU A 311 2.36 -1.58 39.67
#